data_AF-A0A524PG47-F1
#
_entry.id   AF-A0A524PG47-F1
#
_cell.length_a   1.000
_cell.length_b   1.000
_cell.length_c   1.000
_cell.angle_alpha   90.00
_cell.angle_beta   90.00
_cell.angle_gamma   90.00
#
_symmetry.space_group_name_H-M   'P 1'
#
loop_
_entity.id
_entity.type
_entity.pdbx_description
1 polymer ?
#
loop_
_entity_poly.entity_id
_entity_poly.type
_entity_poly.pdbx_seq_one_letter_code
_entity_poly.pdbx_strand_id
1 'polypeptide(L)' 'MEIKTVGVIGAGTMGNGIAQVAAHVGGLNVIMNDIKQEFVDRGLATI' A
#
# COMPACT_ATOMS: atom_id res chain seq x y z
N MET A 1 -20.39 9.33 1.97
CA MET A 1 -18.95 9.63 1.90
C MET A 1 -18.32 8.50 1.12
N GLU A 2 -17.58 8.79 0.04
CA GLU A 2 -16.88 7.79 -0.77
C GLU A 2 -15.39 7.87 -0.46
N ILE A 3 -14.77 6.74 -0.12
CA ILE A 3 -13.34 6.68 0.11
C ILE A 3 -12.65 6.65 -1.25
N LYS A 4 -11.74 7.60 -1.48
CA LYS A 4 -10.97 7.70 -2.74
C LYS A 4 -9.49 7.34 -2.56
N THR A 5 -8.99 7.47 -1.33
CA THR A 5 -7.57 7.27 -1.01
C THR A 5 -7.44 6.48 0.29
N VAL A 6 -6.52 5.52 0.33
CA VAL A 6 -6.21 4.69 1.50
C VAL A 6 -4.72 4.80 1.81
N GLY A 7 -4.40 5.00 3.09
CA GLY A 7 -3.02 4.94 3.58
C GLY A 7 -2.73 3.57 4.20
N VAL A 8 -1.64 2.94 3.81
CA VAL A 8 -1.14 1.68 4.40
C VAL A 8 0.16 1.96 5.14
N ILE A 9 0.17 1.69 6.44
CA ILE A 9 1.34 1.85 7.30
C ILE A 9 2.03 0.49 7.45
N GLY A 10 3.27 0.41 6.97
CA GLY A 10 4.06 -0.81 6.84
C GLY A 10 4.03 -1.35 5.42
N ALA A 11 5.21 -1.60 4.85
CA ALA A 11 5.46 -2.15 3.52
C ALA A 11 5.91 -3.63 3.55
N GLY A 12 5.65 -4.31 4.68
CA GLY A 12 5.86 -5.75 4.82
C GLY A 12 4.81 -6.59 4.08
N THR A 13 4.86 -7.92 4.23
CA THR A 13 3.98 -8.86 3.51
C THR A 13 2.49 -8.52 3.64
N MET A 14 2.02 -8.20 4.86
CA MET A 14 0.63 -7.84 5.09
C MET A 14 0.27 -6.49 4.46
N GLY A 15 1.15 -5.49 4.57
CA GLY A 15 0.93 -4.15 4.01
C GLY A 15 0.84 -4.17 2.49
N ASN A 16 1.71 -4.93 1.83
CA ASN A 16 1.65 -5.13 0.38
C ASN A 16 0.34 -5.81 -0.05
N GLY A 17 -0.10 -6.85 0.65
CA GLY A 17 -1.37 -7.52 0.32
C GLY A 17 -2.58 -6.58 0.42
N ILE A 18 -2.61 -5.76 1.48
CA ILE A 18 -3.67 -4.75 1.67
C ILE A 18 -3.59 -3.70 0.55
N ALA A 19 -2.41 -3.19 0.24
CA ALA A 19 -2.20 -2.18 -0.80
C ALA A 19 -2.61 -2.71 -2.17
N GLN A 20 -2.25 -3.95 -2.51
CA GLN A 20 -2.61 -4.61 -3.76
C GLN A 20 -4.12 -4.73 -3.92
N VAL A 21 -4.82 -5.23 -2.89
CA VAL A 21 -6.28 -5.41 -2.95
C VAL A 21 -6.98 -4.05 -3.00
N ALA A 22 -6.54 -3.07 -2.21
CA ALA A 22 -7.12 -1.73 -2.20
C ALA A 22 -6.97 -1.02 -3.55
N ALA A 23 -5.80 -1.15 -4.19
CA ALA A 23 -5.56 -0.58 -5.51
C ALA A 23 -6.29 -1.35 -6.62
N HIS A 24 -6.18 -2.68 -6.65
CA HIS A 24 -6.66 -3.50 -7.76
C HIS A 24 -8.17 -3.76 -7.72
N VAL A 25 -8.69 -4.18 -6.56
CA VAL A 25 -10.11 -4.52 -6.40
C VAL A 25 -10.91 -3.28 -6.04
N GLY A 26 -10.37 -2.43 -5.16
CA GLY A 26 -11.03 -1.21 -4.72
C GLY A 26 -10.96 -0.05 -5.72
N GLY A 27 -10.02 -0.07 -6.67
CA GLY A 27 -9.77 1.07 -7.57
C GLY A 27 -9.36 2.34 -6.82
N LEU A 28 -8.82 2.19 -5.61
CA LEU A 28 -8.49 3.30 -4.71
C LEU A 28 -7.06 3.76 -4.91
N ASN A 29 -6.81 5.05 -4.69
CA ASN A 29 -5.44 5.54 -4.59
C ASN A 29 -4.82 5.04 -3.29
N VAL A 30 -3.69 4.34 -3.37
CA VAL A 30 -3.01 3.80 -2.19
C VAL A 30 -1.71 4.55 -1.94
N ILE A 31 -1.54 5.03 -0.71
CA ILE A 31 -0.29 5.63 -0.22
C ILE A 31 0.34 4.65 0.77
N MET A 32 1.53 4.17 0.47
CA MET A 32 2.28 3.30 1.37
C MET A 32 3.33 4.11 2.14
N ASN A 33 3.40 3.91 3.45
CA ASN A 33 4.36 4.57 4.31
C ASN A 33 5.03 3.54 5.23
N ASP A 34 6.34 3.64 5.38
CA ASP A 34 7.11 2.84 6.32
C ASP A 34 8.17 3.74 6.99
N ILE A 35 8.83 3.21 8.03
CA ILE A 35 9.81 3.95 8.84
C ILE A 35 11.04 4.40 8.04
N LYS A 36 11.28 3.79 6.87
CA LYS A 36 12.37 4.13 5.95
C LYS A 36 11.96 3.83 4.51
N GLN A 37 12.52 4.61 3.57
CA GLN A 37 12.26 4.44 2.14
C GLN A 37 12.61 3.04 1.62
N GLU A 38 13.70 2.43 2.12
CA GLU A 38 14.15 1.10 1.69
C GLU A 38 13.08 0.01 1.85
N PHE A 39 12.22 0.11 2.87
CA PHE A 39 11.14 -0.85 3.09
C PHE A 39 9.99 -0.63 2.11
N VAL A 40 9.66 0.63 1.82
CA VAL A 40 8.66 0.98 0.81
C VAL A 40 9.12 0.51 -0.57
N ASP A 41 10.36 0.77 -0.94
CA ASP A 41 10.92 0.35 -2.24
C ASP A 41 10.91 -1.17 -2.39
N ARG A 42 11.32 -1.89 -1.34
CA ARG A 42 11.23 -3.36 -1.31
C ARG A 42 9.79 -3.84 -1.40
N GLY A 43 8.87 -3.16 -0.71
CA GLY A 43 7.46 -3.47 -0.74
C GLY A 43 6.90 -3.34 -2.15
N LEU A 44 7.11 -2.18 -2.79
CA LEU A 44 6.71 -1.85 -4.15
C LEU A 44 7.31 -2.79 -5.21
N ALA A 45 8.53 -3.27 -5.03
CA ALA A 45 9.14 -4.23 -5.96
C ALA A 45 8.43 -5.60 -6.02
N THR A 46 7.49 -5.87 -5.12
CA THR A 46 6.76 -7.15 -5.03
C THR A 46 5.29 -7.06 -5.41
N ILE A 47 4.80 -5.89 -5.83
CA ILE A 47 3.38 -5.61 -6.13
C ILE A 47 3.18 -5.38 -7.63
#